data_AF-A0A935YCE8-F1
#
_entry.id   AF-A0A935YCE8-F1
#
_cell.length_a   1.000
_cell.length_b   1.000
_cell.length_c   1.000
_cell.angle_alpha   90.00
_cell.angle_beta   90.00
_cell.angle_gamma   90.00
#
_symmetry.space_group_name_H-M   'P 1'
#
loop_
_entity.id
_entity.type
_entity.pdbx_description
1 polymer ?
#
loop_
_entity_poly.entity_id
_entity_poly.type
_entity_poly.pdbx_seq_one_letter_code
_entity_poly.pdbx_strand_id
1 'polypeptide(L)'
;MATIWQRGPNQFCARVRRNGQSVTKTFESKANAQAWARITEGKVTGDEYIDRRVARKTTLGEAIRWFVRDVLPDKPKSLKTRTSQANYWLNSEYATWSLLALKPTNLLAWRRKALDEDNAEDGEPVGPDTEFSPQTCIHRLVFLQNLYSAWPLHFGVPLENPVIKGVRPRLDNHRKRRLDAALDRNGLTEEDRLYQVVDKSKSPWLGAAARIAVETAIRQAEMVSLTRNNIHLDGDHPRLYLPKTKNDKERTVPLSPEAIEAFRKLIPTDAPRNSKARVLPIETPRAIGHAFRAAVTDEDFPDLRWHDLRHEAISRLFENPKLRDQEIIAIAGHLSARTLARYTHIRAGSLAGVLAEHSEKKKADRAKRHKAWQASQRRPSAA
;
A
#
# COMPACT_ATOMS: atom_id res chain seq x y z
N MET A 1 24.86 38.33 -27.52
CA MET A 1 25.51 38.74 -28.78
C MET A 1 26.59 37.71 -29.08
N ALA A 2 26.46 37.01 -30.21
CA ALA A 2 27.37 35.95 -30.61
C ALA A 2 28.68 36.53 -31.14
N THR A 3 29.81 35.96 -30.70
CA THR A 3 31.15 36.27 -31.21
C THR A 3 31.59 35.13 -32.12
N ILE A 4 32.03 35.44 -33.34
CA ILE A 4 32.54 34.45 -34.29
C ILE A 4 33.96 34.85 -34.67
N TRP A 5 34.90 33.92 -34.58
CA TRP A 5 36.29 34.15 -34.97
C TRP A 5 36.88 32.91 -35.66
N GLN A 6 37.90 33.14 -36.48
CA GLN A 6 38.58 32.08 -37.21
C GLN A 6 39.76 31.53 -36.37
N ARG A 7 39.90 30.20 -36.30
CA ARG A 7 40.99 29.51 -35.59
C ARG A 7 42.06 28.98 -36.55
N GLY A 8 41.71 28.71 -37.80
CA GLY A 8 42.61 28.17 -38.83
C GLY A 8 41.93 28.12 -40.20
N PRO A 9 42.60 27.57 -41.24
CA PRO A 9 41.99 27.34 -42.54
C PRO A 9 40.73 26.48 -42.38
N ASN A 10 39.58 26.96 -42.87
CA ASN A 10 38.29 26.29 -42.74
C ASN A 10 37.90 25.92 -41.29
N GLN A 11 38.29 26.73 -40.29
CA GLN A 11 37.87 26.53 -38.90
C GLN A 11 37.33 27.82 -38.30
N PHE A 12 36.02 27.91 -38.17
CA PHE A 12 35.29 29.05 -37.60
C PHE A 12 34.68 28.66 -36.27
N CYS A 13 35.04 29.36 -35.20
CA CYS A 13 34.51 29.14 -33.87
C CYS A 13 33.44 30.20 -33.57
N ALA A 14 32.23 29.76 -33.19
CA ALA A 14 31.17 30.62 -32.72
C ALA A 14 30.98 30.43 -31.21
N ARG A 15 30.88 31.55 -30.48
CA ARG A 15 30.55 31.59 -29.05
C ARG A 15 29.32 32.45 -28.85
N VAL A 16 28.32 31.89 -28.19
CA VAL A 16 27.13 32.62 -27.74
C VAL A 16 27.23 32.79 -26.22
N ARG A 17 27.16 34.02 -25.73
CA ARG A 17 27.18 34.38 -24.30
C ARG A 17 25.86 35.09 -23.93
N ARG A 18 25.16 34.61 -22.90
CA ARG A 18 24.00 35.27 -22.28
C ARG A 18 23.75 34.72 -20.86
N ASN A 19 23.39 35.59 -19.91
CA ASN A 19 23.12 35.25 -18.49
C ASN A 19 24.21 34.39 -17.82
N GLY A 20 25.49 34.72 -18.04
CA GLY A 20 26.62 34.02 -17.41
C GLY A 20 26.98 32.65 -18.02
N GLN A 21 26.15 32.10 -18.91
CA GLN A 21 26.44 30.87 -19.64
C GLN A 21 27.04 31.15 -21.02
N SER A 22 28.02 30.33 -21.42
CA SER A 22 28.66 30.45 -22.74
C SER A 22 28.73 29.11 -23.45
N VAL A 23 28.19 29.06 -24.67
CA VAL A 23 28.25 27.87 -25.53
C VAL A 23 29.16 28.18 -26.70
N THR A 24 30.13 27.30 -26.94
CA THR A 24 31.10 27.45 -28.04
C THR A 24 31.04 26.22 -28.96
N LYS A 25 31.07 26.41 -30.28
CA LYS A 25 31.15 25.34 -31.27
C LYS A 25 31.97 25.77 -32.49
N THR A 26 32.71 24.84 -33.08
CA THR A 26 33.55 25.06 -34.27
C THR A 26 32.88 24.48 -35.52
N PHE A 27 33.06 25.15 -36.66
CA PHE A 27 32.44 24.87 -37.94
C PHE A 27 33.46 25.02 -39.06
N GLU A 28 33.21 24.33 -40.18
CA GLU A 28 34.07 24.38 -41.36
C GLU A 28 33.88 25.65 -42.19
N SER A 29 32.73 26.32 -42.04
CA SER A 29 32.40 27.55 -42.76
C SER A 29 31.85 28.64 -41.85
N LYS A 30 32.14 29.90 -42.20
CA LYS A 30 31.62 31.09 -41.50
C LYS A 30 30.08 31.14 -41.55
N ALA A 31 29.49 30.72 -42.67
CA ALA A 31 28.04 30.66 -42.84
C ALA A 31 27.38 29.68 -41.85
N ASN A 32 27.96 28.48 -41.66
CA ASN A 32 27.46 27.50 -40.69
C ASN A 32 27.61 28.00 -39.25
N ALA A 33 28.71 28.69 -38.93
CA ALA A 33 28.92 29.32 -37.63
C ALA A 33 27.88 30.41 -37.35
N GLN A 34 27.53 31.23 -38.34
CA GLN A 34 26.51 32.28 -38.24
C GLN A 34 25.09 31.71 -38.12
N ALA A 35 24.74 30.70 -38.92
CA ALA A 35 23.43 30.05 -38.84
C ALA A 35 23.21 29.37 -37.48
N TRP A 36 24.24 28.67 -36.98
CA TRP A 36 24.19 28.07 -35.64
C TRP A 36 24.10 29.13 -34.54
N ALA A 37 24.84 30.24 -34.64
CA ALA A 37 24.76 31.33 -33.68
C ALA A 37 23.36 31.93 -33.61
N ARG A 38 22.70 32.20 -34.76
CA ARG A 38 21.33 32.72 -34.82
C ARG A 38 20.30 31.76 -34.21
N ILE A 39 20.38 30.47 -34.55
CA ILE A 39 19.48 29.44 -33.99
C ILE A 39 19.70 29.31 -32.48
N THR A 40 20.94 29.38 -32.02
CA THR A 40 21.29 29.25 -30.60
C THR A 40 20.88 30.49 -29.82
N GLU A 41 21.07 31.70 -30.35
CA GLU A 41 20.55 32.94 -29.75
C GLU A 41 19.02 32.92 -29.68
N GLY A 42 18.33 32.40 -30.71
CA GLY A 42 16.87 32.20 -30.70
C GLY A 42 16.41 31.17 -29.66
N LYS A 43 17.11 30.04 -29.53
CA LYS A 43 16.83 29.01 -28.51
C LYS A 43 17.16 29.44 -27.08
N VAL A 44 18.09 30.38 -26.90
CA VAL A 44 18.41 31.01 -25.61
C VAL A 44 17.39 32.12 -25.26
N THR A 45 16.58 32.56 -26.24
CA THR A 45 15.54 33.59 -26.04
C THR A 45 14.21 32.99 -25.56
N GLY A 46 13.96 31.70 -25.78
CA GLY A 46 12.98 30.93 -25.01
C GLY A 46 13.64 30.42 -23.74
N ASP A 47 12.95 30.50 -22.60
CA ASP A 47 13.49 30.24 -21.27
C ASP A 47 14.40 29.00 -21.19
N GLU A 48 15.60 29.22 -20.62
CA GLU A 48 16.64 28.26 -20.26
C GLU A 48 17.31 27.45 -21.40
N TYR A 49 18.58 27.77 -21.69
CA TYR A 49 19.48 26.82 -22.33
C TYR A 49 19.75 25.65 -21.37
N ILE A 50 18.95 24.59 -21.49
CA ILE A 50 19.15 23.37 -20.72
C ILE A 50 20.22 22.51 -21.39
N ASP A 51 21.39 22.38 -20.77
CA ASP A 51 22.42 21.45 -21.24
C ASP A 51 22.02 19.98 -20.95
N ARG A 52 21.27 19.38 -21.88
CA ARG A 52 20.85 17.96 -21.82
C ARG A 52 21.96 16.96 -22.14
N ARG A 53 23.23 17.39 -22.32
CA ARG A 53 24.34 16.46 -22.66
C ARG A 53 24.57 15.42 -21.56
N VAL A 54 24.41 15.82 -20.29
CA VAL A 54 24.54 14.91 -19.15
C VAL A 54 23.50 13.80 -19.25
N ALA A 55 22.22 14.15 -19.38
CA ALA A 55 21.13 13.17 -19.52
C ALA A 55 21.26 12.26 -20.77
N ARG A 56 21.80 12.80 -21.88
CA ARG A 56 22.05 12.01 -23.10
C ARG A 56 23.16 10.98 -22.92
N LYS A 57 24.19 11.30 -22.13
CA LYS A 57 25.32 10.39 -21.87
C LYS A 57 25.03 9.39 -20.77
N THR A 58 24.25 9.79 -19.76
CA THR A 58 23.90 8.93 -18.64
C THR A 58 22.95 7.83 -19.10
N THR A 59 23.39 6.59 -18.91
CA THR A 59 22.57 5.40 -19.12
C THR A 59 21.62 5.17 -17.94
N LEU A 60 20.54 4.44 -18.17
CA LEU A 60 19.64 4.02 -17.09
C LEU A 60 20.39 3.23 -16.02
N GLY A 61 21.31 2.35 -16.41
CA GLY A 61 22.11 1.54 -15.48
C GLY A 61 23.00 2.38 -14.57
N GLU A 62 23.64 3.41 -15.11
CA GLU A 62 24.40 4.39 -14.30
C GLU A 62 23.50 5.15 -13.34
N ALA A 63 22.34 5.60 -13.82
CA ALA A 63 21.38 6.30 -12.98
C ALA A 63 20.81 5.40 -11.88
N ILE A 64 20.59 4.11 -12.14
CA ILE A 64 20.15 3.15 -11.13
C ILE A 64 21.23 2.95 -10.07
N ARG A 65 22.50 2.78 -10.47
CA ARG A 65 23.61 2.64 -9.53
C ARG A 65 23.76 3.87 -8.63
N TRP A 66 23.66 5.07 -9.21
CA TRP A 66 23.59 6.33 -8.47
C TRP A 66 22.42 6.33 -7.49
N PHE A 67 21.21 6.00 -7.95
CA PHE A 67 20.00 6.02 -7.12
C PHE A 67 20.11 5.06 -5.93
N VAL A 68 20.65 3.85 -6.16
CA VAL A 68 20.90 2.85 -5.12
C VAL A 68 21.94 3.31 -4.11
N ARG A 69 23.02 3.97 -4.56
CA ARG A 69 24.11 4.43 -3.71
C ARG A 69 23.74 5.68 -2.91
N ASP A 70 23.13 6.66 -3.55
CA ASP A 70 23.05 8.03 -3.01
C ASP A 70 21.64 8.41 -2.53
N VAL A 71 20.59 7.67 -2.93
CA VAL A 71 19.19 8.02 -2.59
C VAL A 71 18.49 6.94 -1.75
N LEU A 72 18.82 5.67 -1.96
CA LEU A 72 18.20 4.57 -1.22
C LEU A 72 18.66 4.39 0.24
N PRO A 73 19.92 4.69 0.65
CA PRO A 73 20.36 4.48 2.03
C PRO A 73 19.54 5.26 3.06
N ASP A 74 18.97 6.41 2.67
CA ASP A 74 18.04 7.20 3.49
C ASP A 74 16.75 6.43 3.84
N LYS A 75 16.51 5.27 3.22
CA LYS A 75 15.31 4.44 3.41
C LYS A 75 15.66 2.97 3.71
N PRO A 76 16.38 2.66 4.81
CA PRO A 76 17.01 1.36 5.06
C PRO A 76 16.01 0.19 5.14
N LYS A 77 14.83 0.42 5.74
CA LYS A 77 13.78 -0.61 5.88
C LYS A 77 13.12 -1.05 4.56
N SER A 78 13.32 -0.32 3.45
CA SER A 78 12.84 -0.70 2.11
C SER A 78 13.97 -1.10 1.16
N LEU A 79 15.22 -1.12 1.64
CA LEU A 79 16.40 -1.30 0.82
C LEU A 79 16.34 -2.63 0.07
N LYS A 80 16.12 -3.75 0.76
CA LYS A 80 16.04 -5.09 0.13
C LYS A 80 15.07 -5.14 -1.06
N THR A 81 13.85 -4.64 -0.89
CA THR A 81 12.83 -4.63 -1.96
C THR A 81 13.24 -3.72 -3.11
N ARG A 82 13.77 -2.53 -2.82
CA ARG A 82 14.20 -1.57 -3.83
C ARG A 82 15.46 -2.02 -4.56
N THR A 83 16.37 -2.71 -3.90
CA THR A 83 17.55 -3.35 -4.51
C THR A 83 17.13 -4.45 -5.47
N SER A 84 16.15 -5.28 -5.10
CA SER A 84 15.58 -6.28 -6.02
C SER A 84 14.97 -5.63 -7.28
N GLN A 85 14.24 -4.51 -7.11
CA GLN A 85 13.72 -3.73 -8.24
C GLN A 85 14.84 -3.11 -9.09
N ALA A 86 15.90 -2.60 -8.46
CA ALA A 86 17.07 -2.07 -9.15
C ALA A 86 17.77 -3.14 -9.98
N ASN A 87 18.02 -4.32 -9.40
CA ASN A 87 18.65 -5.45 -10.07
C ASN A 87 17.84 -5.93 -11.27
N TYR A 88 16.51 -5.93 -11.15
CA TYR A 88 15.65 -6.26 -12.29
C TYR A 88 15.89 -5.32 -13.48
N TRP A 89 15.90 -4.01 -13.26
CA TRP A 89 16.16 -3.05 -14.35
C TRP A 89 17.61 -3.04 -14.82
N LEU A 90 18.58 -3.30 -13.94
CA LEU A 90 20.00 -3.44 -14.31
C LEU A 90 20.26 -4.63 -15.22
N ASN A 91 19.48 -5.71 -15.07
CA ASN A 91 19.58 -6.90 -15.91
C ASN A 91 18.69 -6.82 -17.17
N SER A 92 18.00 -5.70 -17.38
CA SER A 92 17.15 -5.49 -18.57
C SER A 92 17.94 -4.87 -19.72
N GLU A 93 17.42 -5.01 -20.94
CA GLU A 93 17.96 -4.33 -22.14
C GLU A 93 18.04 -2.80 -21.98
N TYR A 94 17.15 -2.21 -21.16
CA TYR A 94 17.10 -0.77 -20.94
C TYR A 94 18.27 -0.24 -20.12
N ALA A 95 19.03 -1.09 -19.43
CA ALA A 95 20.15 -0.66 -18.59
C ALA A 95 21.23 0.09 -19.36
N THR A 96 21.43 -0.23 -20.64
CA THR A 96 22.42 0.41 -21.53
C THR A 96 21.86 1.64 -22.25
N TRP A 97 20.55 1.88 -22.17
CA TRP A 97 19.90 2.98 -22.89
C TRP A 97 20.11 4.30 -22.14
N SER A 98 20.23 5.39 -22.89
CA SER A 98 20.21 6.74 -22.31
C SER A 98 18.89 7.01 -21.58
N LEU A 99 18.92 7.78 -20.48
CA LEU A 99 17.72 8.25 -19.79
C LEU A 99 16.72 8.97 -20.73
N LEU A 100 17.21 9.65 -21.77
CA LEU A 100 16.36 10.32 -22.77
C LEU A 100 15.76 9.36 -23.81
N ALA A 101 16.33 8.17 -23.96
CA ALA A 101 15.89 7.19 -24.95
C ALA A 101 14.69 6.37 -24.44
N LEU A 102 14.57 6.19 -23.12
CA LEU A 102 13.46 5.43 -22.53
C LEU A 102 12.17 6.24 -22.58
N LYS A 103 11.20 5.81 -23.40
CA LYS A 103 9.91 6.49 -23.59
C LYS A 103 8.76 5.69 -22.96
N PRO A 104 7.59 6.34 -22.72
CA PRO A 104 6.38 5.64 -22.29
C PRO A 104 6.00 4.45 -23.18
N THR A 105 6.21 4.56 -24.50
CA THR A 105 5.92 3.49 -25.47
C THR A 105 6.76 2.24 -25.23
N ASN A 106 8.03 2.39 -24.81
CA ASN A 106 8.88 1.25 -24.46
C ASN A 106 8.36 0.56 -23.19
N LEU A 107 7.94 1.33 -22.19
CA LEU A 107 7.38 0.77 -20.96
C LEU A 107 6.02 0.10 -21.18
N LEU A 108 5.22 0.59 -22.14
CA LEU A 108 3.98 -0.07 -22.56
C LEU A 108 4.27 -1.40 -23.25
N ALA A 109 5.22 -1.44 -24.18
CA ALA A 109 5.64 -2.68 -24.86
C ALA A 109 6.22 -3.70 -23.85
N TRP A 110 7.09 -3.22 -22.94
CA TRP A 110 7.62 -4.03 -21.85
C TRP A 110 6.51 -4.60 -20.98
N ARG A 111 5.54 -3.79 -20.55
CA ARG A 111 4.41 -4.23 -19.74
C ARG A 111 3.57 -5.27 -20.47
N ARG A 112 3.20 -4.99 -21.73
CA ARG A 112 2.38 -5.87 -22.57
C ARG A 112 3.00 -7.25 -22.68
N LYS A 113 4.31 -7.30 -22.94
CA LYS A 113 5.09 -8.55 -22.98
C LYS A 113 5.15 -9.23 -21.61
N ALA A 114 5.49 -8.49 -20.57
CA ALA A 114 5.76 -9.07 -19.25
C ALA A 114 4.49 -9.56 -18.53
N LEU A 115 3.34 -8.94 -18.81
CA LEU A 115 2.04 -9.38 -18.34
C LEU A 115 1.33 -10.32 -19.30
N ASP A 116 1.93 -10.59 -20.46
CA ASP A 116 1.36 -11.41 -21.52
C ASP A 116 -0.05 -10.94 -21.94
N GLU A 117 -0.23 -9.61 -22.05
CA GLU A 117 -1.55 -9.00 -22.30
C GLU A 117 -2.15 -9.40 -23.66
N ASP A 118 -1.32 -9.89 -24.60
CA ASP A 118 -1.76 -10.33 -25.93
C ASP A 118 -2.42 -11.71 -25.95
N ASN A 119 -2.12 -12.54 -24.96
CA ASN A 119 -2.68 -13.88 -24.82
C ASN A 119 -3.63 -13.97 -23.61
N ALA A 120 -4.00 -12.81 -23.02
CA ALA A 120 -4.97 -12.76 -21.95
C ALA A 120 -6.36 -13.13 -22.47
N GLU A 121 -7.05 -14.02 -21.74
CA GLU A 121 -8.45 -14.33 -22.01
C GLU A 121 -9.34 -13.10 -21.75
N ASP A 122 -10.52 -13.06 -22.39
CA ASP A 122 -11.45 -11.95 -22.24
C ASP A 122 -11.84 -11.72 -20.77
N GLY A 123 -11.48 -10.54 -20.24
CA GLY A 123 -11.75 -10.16 -18.85
C GLY A 123 -10.61 -10.46 -17.88
N GLU A 124 -9.58 -11.22 -18.28
CA GLU A 124 -8.41 -11.48 -17.46
C GLU A 124 -7.36 -10.36 -17.59
N PRO A 125 -6.70 -9.97 -16.48
CA PRO A 125 -5.74 -8.86 -16.50
C PRO A 125 -4.35 -9.26 -17.02
N VAL A 126 -4.08 -10.55 -17.19
CA VAL A 126 -2.78 -11.12 -17.60
C VAL A 126 -2.98 -12.39 -18.42
N GLY A 127 -2.03 -12.71 -19.30
CA GLY A 127 -1.99 -13.97 -20.03
C GLY A 127 -1.34 -15.12 -19.24
N PRO A 128 -1.42 -16.36 -19.79
CA PRO A 128 -0.89 -17.56 -19.16
C PRO A 128 0.62 -17.51 -18.93
N ASP A 129 1.37 -16.84 -19.80
CA ASP A 129 2.83 -16.77 -19.75
C ASP A 129 3.33 -15.50 -19.03
N THR A 130 2.52 -14.94 -18.13
CA THR A 130 2.87 -13.76 -17.34
C THR A 130 4.15 -13.98 -16.50
N GLU A 131 5.13 -13.09 -16.66
CA GLU A 131 6.40 -13.18 -15.90
C GLU A 131 6.16 -12.86 -14.41
N PHE A 132 5.18 -12.01 -14.11
CA PHE A 132 4.85 -11.58 -12.75
C PHE A 132 3.48 -10.92 -12.66
N SER A 133 2.92 -10.91 -11.45
CA SER A 133 1.61 -10.26 -11.20
C SER A 133 1.59 -8.76 -11.54
N PRO A 134 0.41 -8.18 -11.88
CA PRO A 134 0.32 -6.75 -12.20
C PRO A 134 0.76 -5.84 -11.04
N GLN A 135 0.59 -6.26 -9.78
CA GLN A 135 1.11 -5.53 -8.63
C GLN A 135 2.64 -5.41 -8.68
N THR A 136 3.33 -6.48 -9.10
CA THR A 136 4.79 -6.49 -9.26
C THR A 136 5.21 -5.57 -10.41
N CYS A 137 4.44 -5.54 -11.51
CA CYS A 137 4.61 -4.57 -12.59
C CYS A 137 4.58 -3.13 -12.06
N ILE A 138 3.54 -2.79 -11.30
CA ILE A 138 3.38 -1.46 -10.69
C ILE A 138 4.58 -1.14 -9.79
N HIS A 139 5.04 -2.08 -8.96
CA HIS A 139 6.20 -1.85 -8.10
C HIS A 139 7.48 -1.57 -8.89
N ARG A 140 7.72 -2.29 -9.99
CA ARG A 140 8.88 -2.07 -10.89
C ARG A 140 8.78 -0.70 -11.58
N LEU A 141 7.59 -0.29 -12.02
CA LEU A 141 7.34 1.04 -12.59
C LEU A 141 7.49 2.17 -11.56
N VAL A 142 7.04 1.97 -10.32
CA VAL A 142 7.20 2.94 -9.22
C VAL A 142 8.68 3.17 -8.90
N PHE A 143 9.52 2.15 -9.02
CA PHE A 143 10.97 2.31 -8.88
C PHE A 143 11.51 3.30 -9.93
N LEU A 144 11.20 3.09 -11.22
CA LEU A 144 11.59 4.02 -12.28
C LEU A 144 11.00 5.40 -12.07
N GLN A 145 9.72 5.50 -11.69
CA GLN A 145 9.09 6.80 -11.42
C GLN A 145 9.89 7.60 -10.39
N ASN A 146 10.28 6.97 -9.28
CA ASN A 146 11.04 7.63 -8.22
C ASN A 146 12.44 8.03 -8.69
N LEU A 147 13.11 7.18 -9.48
CA LEU A 147 14.42 7.50 -10.06
C LEU A 147 14.33 8.72 -10.98
N TYR A 148 13.37 8.73 -11.90
CA TYR A 148 13.15 9.83 -12.85
C TYR A 148 12.63 11.12 -12.17
N SER A 149 12.07 11.03 -10.97
CA SER A 149 11.76 12.21 -10.15
C SER A 149 12.97 12.74 -9.38
N ALA A 150 13.85 11.87 -8.88
CA ALA A 150 15.00 12.26 -8.06
C ALA A 150 16.18 12.77 -8.89
N TRP A 151 16.46 12.12 -10.02
CA TRP A 151 17.59 12.43 -10.90
C TRP A 151 17.62 13.90 -11.37
N PRO A 152 16.55 14.48 -11.94
CA PRO A 152 16.59 15.87 -12.40
C PRO A 152 16.79 16.88 -11.27
N LEU A 153 16.27 16.59 -10.06
CA LEU A 153 16.47 17.43 -8.88
C LEU A 153 17.91 17.44 -8.40
N HIS A 154 18.61 16.30 -8.53
CA HIS A 154 20.00 16.18 -8.09
C HIS A 154 20.98 16.77 -9.10
N PHE A 155 20.77 16.54 -10.40
CA PHE A 155 21.70 16.96 -11.45
C PHE A 155 21.34 18.30 -12.10
N GLY A 156 20.19 18.90 -11.74
CA GLY A 156 19.75 20.18 -12.31
C GLY A 156 19.44 20.12 -13.81
N VAL A 157 19.14 18.93 -14.34
CA VAL A 157 18.86 18.71 -15.76
C VAL A 157 17.42 18.21 -15.92
N PRO A 158 16.52 19.00 -16.52
CA PRO A 158 15.17 18.59 -16.88
C PRO A 158 15.13 17.25 -17.62
N LEU A 159 14.35 16.33 -17.04
CA LEU A 159 14.14 14.98 -17.55
C LEU A 159 12.66 14.65 -17.38
N GLU A 160 12.01 14.27 -18.48
CA GLU A 160 10.62 13.82 -18.45
C GLU A 160 10.53 12.41 -17.86
N ASN A 161 9.51 12.17 -17.05
CA ASN A 161 9.29 10.86 -16.45
C ASN A 161 8.51 9.96 -17.42
N PRO A 162 9.08 8.82 -17.87
CA PRO A 162 8.39 7.94 -18.82
C PRO A 162 7.21 7.18 -18.19
N VAL A 163 7.10 7.16 -16.85
CA VAL A 163 6.05 6.44 -16.12
C VAL A 163 4.80 7.30 -15.92
N ILE A 164 4.18 7.67 -17.05
CA ILE A 164 2.98 8.52 -17.09
C ILE A 164 1.69 7.74 -16.76
N LYS A 165 0.56 8.47 -16.69
CA LYS A 165 -0.79 7.87 -16.54
C LYS A 165 -1.06 6.95 -17.74
N GLY A 166 -1.56 5.74 -17.48
CA GLY A 166 -1.83 4.73 -18.52
C GLY A 166 -0.71 3.71 -18.74
N VAL A 167 0.54 4.01 -18.34
CA VAL A 167 1.64 3.01 -18.38
C VAL A 167 1.41 1.92 -17.34
N ARG A 168 0.95 2.28 -16.15
CA ARG A 168 0.64 1.28 -15.10
C ARG A 168 -0.57 0.44 -15.51
N PRO A 169 -0.53 -0.89 -15.32
CA PRO A 169 -1.71 -1.72 -15.53
C PRO A 169 -2.82 -1.30 -14.57
N ARG A 170 -4.07 -1.54 -14.97
CA ARG A 170 -5.19 -1.47 -14.04
C ARG A 170 -5.09 -2.66 -13.10
N LEU A 171 -5.39 -2.44 -11.83
CA LEU A 171 -5.31 -3.49 -10.84
C LEU A 171 -6.46 -3.35 -9.86
N ASP A 172 -7.34 -4.35 -9.90
CA ASP A 172 -8.38 -4.51 -8.89
C ASP A 172 -8.04 -5.67 -7.96
N ASN A 173 -7.22 -5.37 -6.94
CA ASN A 173 -6.85 -6.34 -5.91
C ASN A 173 -7.90 -6.42 -4.78
N HIS A 174 -9.18 -6.19 -5.07
CA HIS A 174 -10.22 -6.21 -4.06
C HIS A 174 -10.73 -7.64 -3.83
N ARG A 175 -10.32 -8.24 -2.71
CA ARG A 175 -10.91 -9.50 -2.23
C ARG A 175 -12.16 -9.19 -1.42
N LYS A 176 -13.24 -9.96 -1.66
CA LYS A 176 -14.50 -9.92 -0.91
C LYS A 176 -14.72 -11.17 -0.05
N ARG A 177 -13.72 -12.04 0.05
CA ARG A 177 -13.77 -13.29 0.82
C ARG A 177 -14.08 -13.00 2.30
N ARG A 178 -15.12 -13.66 2.82
CA ARG A 178 -15.60 -13.63 4.23
C ARG A 178 -15.74 -15.07 4.70
N LEU A 179 -15.59 -15.33 5.99
CA LEU A 179 -15.88 -16.65 6.54
C LEU A 179 -17.38 -16.93 6.43
N ASP A 180 -17.73 -18.10 5.89
CA ASP A 180 -19.12 -18.49 5.70
C ASP A 180 -19.76 -18.91 7.04
N ALA A 181 -20.90 -18.30 7.34
CA ALA A 181 -21.70 -18.58 8.51
C ALA A 181 -22.70 -19.73 8.27
N ALA A 182 -22.85 -20.22 7.04
CA ALA A 182 -23.67 -21.38 6.74
C ALA A 182 -23.14 -22.62 7.45
N LEU A 183 -24.06 -23.39 8.02
CA LEU A 183 -23.75 -24.67 8.67
C LEU A 183 -23.54 -25.75 7.60
N ASP A 184 -22.48 -26.53 7.76
CA ASP A 184 -22.27 -27.73 6.97
C ASP A 184 -23.18 -28.89 7.43
N ARG A 185 -23.02 -30.06 6.80
CA ARG A 185 -23.74 -31.29 7.16
C ARG A 185 -23.52 -31.76 8.61
N ASN A 186 -22.49 -31.27 9.28
CA ASN A 186 -22.14 -31.59 10.67
C ASN A 186 -22.59 -30.47 11.63
N GLY A 187 -23.28 -29.44 11.15
CA GLY A 187 -23.69 -28.30 11.97
C GLY A 187 -22.56 -27.34 12.32
N LEU A 188 -21.47 -27.31 11.54
CA LEU A 188 -20.31 -26.45 11.78
C LEU A 188 -20.26 -25.31 10.75
N THR A 189 -19.96 -24.10 11.23
CA THR A 189 -19.64 -22.98 10.32
C THR A 189 -18.26 -23.16 9.69
N GLU A 190 -17.92 -22.34 8.68
CA GLU A 190 -16.55 -22.32 8.16
C GLU A 190 -15.53 -21.89 9.22
N GLU A 191 -15.89 -21.00 10.13
CA GLU A 191 -15.03 -20.59 11.24
C GLU A 191 -14.76 -21.75 12.21
N ASP A 192 -15.78 -22.54 12.55
CA ASP A 192 -15.61 -23.70 13.44
C ASP A 192 -14.65 -24.71 12.82
N ARG A 193 -14.83 -25.00 11.52
CA ARG A 193 -13.94 -25.89 10.76
C ARG A 193 -12.53 -25.34 10.71
N LEU A 194 -12.38 -24.03 10.46
CA LEU A 194 -11.08 -23.36 10.44
C LEU A 194 -10.36 -23.58 11.76
N TYR A 195 -11.03 -23.30 12.89
CA TYR A 195 -10.47 -23.46 14.23
C TYR A 195 -10.07 -24.90 14.55
N GLN A 196 -10.89 -25.89 14.16
CA GLN A 196 -10.52 -27.31 14.34
C GLN A 196 -9.23 -27.67 13.59
N VAL A 197 -9.02 -27.13 12.39
CA VAL A 197 -7.86 -27.41 11.56
C VAL A 197 -6.61 -26.69 12.08
N VAL A 198 -6.72 -25.39 12.43
CA VAL A 198 -5.57 -24.64 12.93
C VAL A 198 -5.13 -25.08 14.33
N ASP A 199 -6.04 -25.61 15.16
CA ASP A 199 -5.72 -26.17 16.48
C ASP A 199 -4.97 -27.52 16.38
N LYS A 200 -5.19 -28.28 15.30
CA LYS A 200 -4.47 -29.54 15.01
C LYS A 200 -3.17 -29.32 14.24
N SER A 201 -2.80 -28.08 13.95
CA SER A 201 -1.60 -27.75 13.18
C SER A 201 -0.32 -28.19 13.88
N LYS A 202 0.70 -28.56 13.10
CA LYS A 202 2.07 -28.80 13.59
C LYS A 202 2.68 -27.56 14.26
N SER A 203 2.12 -26.38 14.06
CA SER A 203 2.49 -25.13 14.74
C SER A 203 1.52 -24.87 15.90
N PRO A 204 1.89 -25.16 17.16
CA PRO A 204 0.96 -25.10 18.30
C PRO A 204 0.37 -23.70 18.56
N TRP A 205 1.06 -22.65 18.11
CA TRP A 205 0.64 -21.26 18.25
C TRP A 205 -0.37 -20.80 17.19
N LEU A 206 -0.58 -21.57 16.11
CA LEU A 206 -1.37 -21.14 14.95
C LEU A 206 -2.85 -20.94 15.31
N GLY A 207 -3.42 -21.86 16.09
CA GLY A 207 -4.82 -21.80 16.53
C GLY A 207 -5.16 -20.53 17.32
N ALA A 208 -4.28 -20.16 18.26
CA ALA A 208 -4.41 -18.92 19.01
C ALA A 208 -4.16 -17.69 18.13
N ALA A 209 -3.16 -17.73 17.24
CA ALA A 209 -2.88 -16.63 16.32
C ALA A 209 -4.06 -16.34 15.38
N ALA A 210 -4.75 -17.37 14.87
CA ALA A 210 -5.91 -17.22 13.99
C ALA A 210 -7.06 -16.51 14.69
N ARG A 211 -7.38 -16.93 15.93
CA ARG A 211 -8.39 -16.27 16.77
C ARG A 211 -8.04 -14.82 17.05
N ILE A 212 -6.79 -14.53 17.42
CA ILE A 212 -6.34 -13.14 17.61
C ILE A 212 -6.51 -12.33 16.32
N ALA A 213 -6.23 -12.90 15.14
CA ALA A 213 -6.39 -12.19 13.87
C ALA A 213 -7.85 -11.79 13.60
N VAL A 214 -8.80 -12.70 13.85
CA VAL A 214 -10.25 -12.50 13.67
C VAL A 214 -10.82 -11.54 14.71
N GLU A 215 -10.33 -11.58 15.94
CA GLU A 215 -10.90 -10.80 17.05
C GLU A 215 -10.35 -9.37 17.15
N THR A 216 -9.10 -9.15 16.77
CA THR A 216 -8.40 -7.88 17.09
C THR A 216 -8.15 -6.98 15.90
N ALA A 217 -8.33 -7.49 14.67
CA ALA A 217 -8.01 -6.77 13.44
C ALA A 217 -6.60 -6.15 13.46
N ILE A 218 -5.59 -6.81 14.02
CA ILE A 218 -4.19 -6.36 13.97
C ILE A 218 -3.50 -6.82 12.68
N ARG A 219 -2.43 -6.14 12.25
CA ARG A 219 -1.71 -6.51 11.04
C ARG A 219 -0.81 -7.71 11.35
N GLN A 220 -0.60 -8.57 10.36
CA GLN A 220 0.27 -9.74 10.51
C GLN A 220 1.68 -9.39 11.02
N ALA A 221 2.26 -8.28 10.54
CA ALA A 221 3.56 -7.82 11.02
C ALA A 221 3.53 -7.29 12.47
N GLU A 222 2.42 -6.67 12.89
CA GLU A 222 2.23 -6.22 14.27
C GLU A 222 2.15 -7.42 15.21
N MET A 223 1.36 -8.43 14.82
CA MET A 223 1.22 -9.69 15.55
C MET A 223 2.57 -10.38 15.80
N VAL A 224 3.42 -10.48 14.76
CA VAL A 224 4.77 -11.07 14.91
C VAL A 224 5.68 -10.26 15.83
N SER A 225 5.48 -8.95 15.91
CA SER A 225 6.30 -8.08 16.77
C SER A 225 5.82 -7.99 18.21
N LEU A 226 4.70 -8.62 18.57
CA LEU A 226 4.14 -8.55 19.91
C LEU A 226 5.09 -9.18 20.94
N THR A 227 5.28 -8.45 22.03
CA THR A 227 5.96 -8.90 23.24
C THR A 227 4.98 -8.90 24.40
N ARG A 228 5.34 -9.53 25.53
CA ARG A 228 4.49 -9.55 26.73
C ARG A 228 4.07 -8.13 27.12
N ASN A 229 4.99 -7.15 27.05
CA ASN A 229 4.77 -5.73 27.35
C ASN A 229 3.55 -5.13 26.65
N ASN A 230 3.26 -5.56 25.42
CA ASN A 230 2.16 -5.03 24.62
C ASN A 230 0.77 -5.46 25.13
N ILE A 231 0.69 -6.55 25.89
CA ILE A 231 -0.58 -7.24 26.15
C ILE A 231 -1.02 -7.00 27.59
N HIS A 232 -2.24 -6.50 27.79
CA HIS A 232 -2.86 -6.26 29.09
C HIS A 232 -4.18 -7.04 29.15
N LEU A 233 -4.18 -8.23 29.77
CA LEU A 233 -5.33 -9.14 29.75
C LEU A 233 -6.27 -8.96 30.94
N ASP A 234 -5.80 -8.31 32.00
CA ASP A 234 -6.48 -8.23 33.29
C ASP A 234 -7.06 -6.83 33.55
N GLY A 235 -8.03 -6.76 34.47
CA GLY A 235 -8.75 -5.55 34.85
C GLY A 235 -10.00 -5.28 33.98
N ASP A 236 -10.63 -4.13 34.20
CA ASP A 236 -11.93 -3.79 33.58
C ASP A 236 -11.85 -3.50 32.08
N HIS A 237 -10.64 -3.19 31.58
CA HIS A 237 -10.40 -2.82 30.19
C HIS A 237 -9.19 -3.58 29.59
N PRO A 238 -9.34 -4.88 29.31
CA PRO A 238 -8.34 -5.67 28.61
C PRO A 238 -8.03 -5.09 27.23
N ARG A 239 -6.75 -4.94 26.93
CA ARG A 239 -6.28 -4.22 25.75
C ARG A 239 -4.91 -4.69 25.27
N LEU A 240 -4.67 -4.46 23.99
CA LEU A 240 -3.39 -4.60 23.33
C LEU A 240 -2.86 -3.22 22.94
N TYR A 241 -1.65 -2.89 23.38
CA TYR A 241 -0.96 -1.66 23.01
C TYR A 241 0.03 -1.92 21.87
N LEU A 242 -0.23 -1.29 20.73
CA LEU A 242 0.62 -1.34 19.56
C LEU A 242 1.45 -0.04 19.47
N PRO A 243 2.76 -0.09 19.79
CA PRO A 243 3.61 1.07 19.74
C PRO A 243 3.82 1.52 18.29
N LYS A 244 4.15 2.81 18.12
CA LYS A 244 4.39 3.43 16.82
C LYS A 244 5.32 2.59 15.94
N THR A 245 4.84 2.16 14.78
CA THR A 245 5.67 1.54 13.75
C THR A 245 5.98 2.54 12.63
N LYS A 246 6.79 2.14 11.64
CA LYS A 246 7.35 3.00 10.58
C LYS A 246 6.32 3.91 9.87
N ASN A 247 5.08 3.47 9.74
CA ASN A 247 4.03 4.14 8.98
C ASN A 247 2.66 4.16 9.70
N ASP A 248 2.61 3.74 10.96
CA ASP A 248 1.35 3.60 11.69
C ASP A 248 1.42 4.36 13.01
N LYS A 249 0.32 5.01 13.37
CA LYS A 249 0.21 5.67 14.67
C LYS A 249 0.14 4.61 15.76
N GLU A 250 0.68 4.94 16.92
CA GLU A 250 0.42 4.13 18.10
C GLU A 250 -1.09 4.01 18.33
N ARG A 251 -1.53 2.83 18.71
CA ARG A 251 -2.95 2.59 18.97
C ARG A 251 -3.16 1.51 20.01
N THR A 252 -4.33 1.60 20.63
CA THR A 252 -4.79 0.62 21.60
C THR A 252 -5.95 -0.14 21.00
N VAL A 253 -5.89 -1.46 21.05
CA VAL A 253 -6.92 -2.37 20.54
C VAL A 253 -7.60 -3.01 21.75
N PRO A 254 -8.92 -2.82 21.95
CA PRO A 254 -9.67 -3.53 23.00
C PRO A 254 -9.73 -5.02 22.68
N LEU A 255 -9.75 -5.87 23.71
CA LEU A 255 -9.77 -7.33 23.55
C LEU A 255 -11.13 -7.91 23.92
N SER A 256 -11.65 -8.79 23.07
CA SER A 256 -12.79 -9.65 23.39
C SER A 256 -12.38 -10.78 24.34
N PRO A 257 -13.33 -11.41 25.05
CA PRO A 257 -13.07 -12.62 25.85
C PRO A 257 -12.31 -13.70 25.07
N GLU A 258 -12.68 -13.92 23.81
CA GLU A 258 -12.08 -14.89 22.91
C GLU A 258 -10.62 -14.54 22.59
N ALA A 259 -10.32 -13.26 22.36
CA ALA A 259 -8.95 -12.78 22.18
C ALA A 259 -8.12 -12.96 23.46
N ILE A 260 -8.70 -12.70 24.63
CA ILE A 260 -8.04 -12.87 25.92
C ILE A 260 -7.63 -14.34 26.12
N GLU A 261 -8.55 -15.27 25.90
CA GLU A 261 -8.27 -16.70 26.00
C GLU A 261 -7.21 -17.16 25.00
N ALA A 262 -7.26 -16.64 23.76
CA ALA A 262 -6.23 -16.92 22.78
C ALA A 262 -4.84 -16.41 23.21
N PHE A 263 -4.75 -15.20 23.78
CA PHE A 263 -3.49 -14.69 24.32
C PHE A 263 -3.00 -15.49 25.53
N ARG A 264 -3.88 -15.94 26.44
CA ARG A 264 -3.51 -16.78 27.58
C ARG A 264 -2.88 -18.10 27.15
N LYS A 265 -3.36 -18.70 26.04
CA LYS A 265 -2.75 -19.91 25.47
C LYS A 265 -1.33 -19.70 24.93
N LEU A 266 -0.97 -18.48 24.53
CA LEU A 266 0.35 -18.16 23.96
C LEU A 266 1.35 -17.66 25.00
N ILE A 267 0.87 -17.11 26.11
CA ILE A 267 1.71 -16.48 27.12
C ILE A 267 1.89 -17.46 28.28
N PRO A 268 3.12 -17.95 28.53
CA PRO A 268 3.39 -18.75 29.73
C PRO A 268 2.96 -18.01 31.00
N THR A 269 2.36 -18.71 31.95
CA THR A 269 1.82 -18.14 33.19
C THR A 269 2.88 -17.38 34.01
N ASP A 270 4.13 -17.84 33.92
CA ASP A 270 5.32 -17.28 34.59
C ASP A 270 6.09 -16.26 33.74
N ALA A 271 5.59 -15.89 32.54
CA ALA A 271 6.29 -14.98 31.65
C ALA A 271 6.44 -13.58 32.28
N PRO A 272 7.67 -13.08 32.49
CA PRO A 272 7.88 -11.79 33.14
C PRO A 272 7.33 -10.65 32.29
N ARG A 273 6.69 -9.67 32.93
CA ARG A 273 6.00 -8.56 32.25
C ARG A 273 6.91 -7.86 31.24
N ASN A 274 8.17 -7.63 31.63
CA ASN A 274 9.20 -6.92 30.87
C ASN A 274 9.98 -7.80 29.90
N SER A 275 9.49 -9.02 29.61
CA SER A 275 10.14 -9.90 28.64
C SER A 275 10.18 -9.28 27.24
N LYS A 276 11.37 -9.29 26.63
CA LYS A 276 11.56 -8.97 25.21
C LYS A 276 11.23 -10.14 24.29
N ALA A 277 10.88 -11.31 24.86
CA ALA A 277 10.47 -12.47 24.08
C ALA A 277 9.20 -12.15 23.29
N ARG A 278 9.15 -12.65 22.06
CA ARG A 278 7.97 -12.54 21.22
C ARG A 278 6.89 -13.50 21.71
N VAL A 279 5.65 -13.06 21.59
CA VAL A 279 4.47 -13.86 21.97
C VAL A 279 4.29 -15.04 21.02
N LEU A 280 4.57 -14.83 19.73
CA LEU A 280 4.68 -15.92 18.76
C LEU A 280 6.15 -16.32 18.61
N PRO A 281 6.47 -17.63 18.64
CA PRO A 281 7.85 -18.14 18.51
C PRO A 281 8.30 -18.15 17.04
N ILE A 282 8.17 -17.01 16.35
CA ILE A 282 8.51 -16.84 14.93
C ILE A 282 9.22 -15.52 14.66
N GLU A 283 10.15 -15.57 13.70
CA GLU A 283 10.95 -14.40 13.35
C GLU A 283 10.31 -13.52 12.28
N THR A 284 9.56 -14.11 11.36
CA THR A 284 9.07 -13.40 10.16
C THR A 284 7.56 -13.52 10.01
N PRO A 285 6.87 -12.46 9.52
CA PRO A 285 5.45 -12.53 9.17
C PRO A 285 5.14 -13.71 8.24
N ARG A 286 6.02 -14.00 7.26
CA ARG A 286 5.81 -15.09 6.30
C ARG A 286 5.59 -16.45 6.96
N ALA A 287 6.19 -16.71 8.12
CA ALA A 287 6.01 -17.97 8.84
C ALA A 287 4.53 -18.25 9.15
N ILE A 288 3.75 -17.22 9.50
CA ILE A 288 2.29 -17.35 9.69
C ILE A 288 1.61 -17.79 8.40
N GLY A 289 1.90 -17.13 7.29
CA GLY A 289 1.28 -17.46 6.00
C GLY A 289 1.68 -18.84 5.48
N HIS A 290 2.85 -19.36 5.85
CA HIS A 290 3.27 -20.73 5.53
C HIS A 290 2.57 -21.75 6.43
N ALA A 291 2.57 -21.54 7.75
CA ALA A 291 1.89 -22.42 8.69
C ALA A 291 0.37 -22.50 8.42
N PHE A 292 -0.25 -21.36 8.08
CA PHE A 292 -1.65 -21.31 7.71
C PHE A 292 -1.95 -22.11 6.45
N ARG A 293 -1.21 -21.90 5.35
CA ARG A 293 -1.40 -22.68 4.11
C ARG A 293 -1.11 -24.17 4.27
N ALA A 294 -0.26 -24.55 5.22
CA ALA A 294 0.01 -25.95 5.52
C ALA A 294 -1.15 -26.62 6.28
N ALA A 295 -1.96 -25.85 7.00
CA ALA A 295 -3.12 -26.34 7.73
C ALA A 295 -4.40 -26.21 6.89
N VAL A 296 -4.61 -25.07 6.25
CA VAL A 296 -5.80 -24.66 5.51
C VAL A 296 -5.57 -24.92 4.02
N THR A 297 -6.17 -25.99 3.51
CA THR A 297 -6.08 -26.42 2.11
C THR A 297 -7.13 -25.70 1.27
N ASP A 298 -6.86 -25.51 -0.03
CA ASP A 298 -7.83 -24.89 -0.95
C ASP A 298 -9.05 -25.82 -1.20
N GLU A 299 -8.92 -27.12 -0.96
CA GLU A 299 -10.02 -28.09 -1.05
C GLU A 299 -11.06 -27.87 0.06
N ASP A 300 -10.61 -27.66 1.29
CA ASP A 300 -11.49 -27.48 2.45
C ASP A 300 -11.92 -26.01 2.64
N PHE A 301 -11.06 -25.07 2.26
CA PHE A 301 -11.27 -23.64 2.42
C PHE A 301 -10.93 -22.87 1.13
N PRO A 302 -11.83 -22.92 0.13
CA PRO A 302 -11.60 -22.29 -1.16
C PRO A 302 -11.26 -20.80 -1.05
N ASP A 303 -10.14 -20.44 -1.68
CA ASP A 303 -9.60 -19.08 -1.72
C ASP A 303 -9.52 -18.40 -0.34
N LEU A 304 -9.19 -19.12 0.74
CA LEU A 304 -8.98 -18.53 2.06
C LEU A 304 -7.49 -18.26 2.33
N ARG A 305 -7.15 -17.00 2.62
CA ARG A 305 -5.78 -16.59 2.98
C ARG A 305 -5.74 -16.00 4.38
N TRP A 306 -4.56 -16.03 5.01
CA TRP A 306 -4.36 -15.41 6.32
C TRP A 306 -4.83 -13.94 6.41
N HIS A 307 -4.60 -13.16 5.34
CA HIS A 307 -5.01 -11.76 5.31
C HIS A 307 -6.54 -11.59 5.32
N ASP A 308 -7.30 -12.59 4.89
CA ASP A 308 -8.75 -12.56 4.90
C ASP A 308 -9.29 -12.61 6.34
N LEU A 309 -8.57 -13.19 7.31
CA LEU A 309 -8.95 -13.14 8.75
C LEU A 309 -8.99 -11.71 9.29
N ARG A 310 -8.06 -10.86 8.84
CA ARG A 310 -8.09 -9.44 9.17
C ARG A 310 -9.24 -8.74 8.46
N HIS A 311 -9.55 -9.13 7.22
CA HIS A 311 -10.71 -8.58 6.50
C HIS A 311 -12.02 -8.94 7.18
N GLU A 312 -12.16 -10.18 7.63
CA GLU A 312 -13.26 -10.67 8.46
C GLU A 312 -13.42 -9.83 9.73
N ALA A 313 -12.33 -9.67 10.50
CA ALA A 313 -12.31 -8.86 11.71
C ALA A 313 -12.81 -7.43 11.47
N ILE A 314 -12.30 -6.77 10.43
CA ILE A 314 -12.71 -5.40 10.08
C ILE A 314 -14.18 -5.38 9.68
N SER A 315 -14.65 -6.33 8.87
CA SER A 315 -16.05 -6.39 8.49
C SER A 315 -16.98 -6.56 9.69
N ARG A 316 -16.64 -7.43 10.66
CA ARG A 316 -17.41 -7.59 11.91
C ARG A 316 -17.50 -6.30 12.70
N LEU A 317 -16.42 -5.53 12.77
CA LEU A 317 -16.43 -4.21 13.39
C LEU A 317 -17.42 -3.25 12.68
N PHE A 318 -17.51 -3.31 11.35
CA PHE A 318 -18.46 -2.49 10.59
C PHE A 318 -19.92 -2.97 10.69
N GLU A 319 -20.14 -4.27 10.88
CA GLU A 319 -21.45 -4.87 11.15
C GLU A 319 -21.99 -4.50 12.54
N ASN A 320 -21.10 -4.15 13.49
CA ASN A 320 -21.51 -3.72 14.82
C ASN A 320 -22.14 -2.31 14.78
N PRO A 321 -23.45 -2.16 15.07
CA PRO A 321 -24.15 -0.88 15.00
C PRO A 321 -23.75 0.08 16.13
N LYS A 322 -23.08 -0.41 17.18
CA LYS A 322 -22.67 0.40 18.34
C LYS A 322 -21.36 1.15 18.11
N LEU A 323 -20.57 0.75 17.11
CA LEU A 323 -19.29 1.38 16.81
C LEU A 323 -19.47 2.49 15.77
N ARG A 324 -18.71 3.57 15.90
CA ARG A 324 -18.61 4.63 14.89
C ARG A 324 -17.43 4.35 13.98
N ASP A 325 -17.47 4.85 12.75
CA ASP A 325 -16.40 4.63 11.77
C ASP A 325 -15.03 5.09 12.29
N GLN A 326 -15.00 6.19 13.04
CA GLN A 326 -13.78 6.70 13.68
C GLN A 326 -13.22 5.73 14.73
N GLU A 327 -14.08 5.04 15.49
CA GLU A 327 -13.65 4.05 16.48
C GLU A 327 -13.11 2.81 15.77
N ILE A 328 -13.76 2.37 14.69
CA ILE A 328 -13.28 1.24 13.88
C ILE A 328 -11.92 1.55 13.26
N ILE A 329 -11.73 2.76 12.73
CA ILE A 329 -10.43 3.21 12.21
C ILE A 329 -9.39 3.28 13.33
N ALA A 330 -9.76 3.71 14.53
CA ALA A 330 -8.84 3.72 15.67
C ALA A 330 -8.39 2.31 16.07
N ILE A 331 -9.29 1.31 16.02
CA ILE A 331 -9.02 -0.09 16.35
C ILE A 331 -8.20 -0.77 15.23
N ALA A 332 -8.71 -0.75 14.00
CA ALA A 332 -8.09 -1.39 12.85
C ALA A 332 -6.77 -0.69 12.43
N GLY A 333 -6.53 0.54 12.89
CA GLY A 333 -5.47 1.41 12.42
C GLY A 333 -5.89 2.17 11.16
N HIS A 334 -5.00 3.01 10.62
CA HIS A 334 -5.33 3.91 9.51
C HIS A 334 -5.79 3.15 8.25
N LEU A 335 -7.11 3.05 8.09
CA LEU A 335 -7.76 2.64 6.85
C LEU A 335 -7.78 3.85 5.90
N SER A 336 -7.36 3.64 4.66
CA SER A 336 -7.51 4.68 3.64
C SER A 336 -9.00 4.92 3.36
N ALA A 337 -9.38 6.12 2.91
CA ALA A 337 -10.77 6.42 2.53
C ALA A 337 -11.31 5.41 1.49
N ARG A 338 -10.46 4.95 0.56
CA ARG A 338 -10.78 3.90 -0.43
C ARG A 338 -11.00 2.54 0.22
N THR A 339 -10.32 2.23 1.32
CA THR A 339 -10.54 1.01 2.10
C THR A 339 -11.85 1.10 2.88
N LEU A 340 -12.12 2.26 3.49
CA LEU A 340 -13.34 2.53 4.25
C LEU A 340 -14.61 2.43 3.38
N ALA A 341 -14.57 2.99 2.17
CA ALA A 341 -15.68 2.96 1.22
C ALA A 341 -16.17 1.56 0.83
N ARG A 342 -15.41 0.51 1.14
CA ARG A 342 -15.84 -0.89 0.92
C ARG A 342 -16.82 -1.36 1.98
N TYR A 343 -16.69 -0.84 3.19
CA TYR A 343 -17.45 -1.29 4.35
C TYR A 343 -18.71 -0.45 4.60
N THR A 344 -18.82 0.72 3.96
CA THR A 344 -20.00 1.59 4.06
C THR A 344 -21.29 0.88 3.60
N HIS A 345 -21.20 0.03 2.58
CA HIS A 345 -22.34 -0.75 2.08
C HIS A 345 -22.85 -1.79 3.09
N ILE A 346 -21.98 -2.31 3.97
CA ILE A 346 -22.34 -3.34 4.95
C ILE A 346 -23.37 -2.79 5.94
N ARG A 347 -23.29 -1.49 6.27
CA ARG A 347 -24.22 -0.88 7.21
C ARG A 347 -25.59 -0.60 6.63
N ALA A 348 -25.75 -0.47 5.32
CA ALA A 348 -27.05 -0.12 4.73
C ALA A 348 -28.16 -1.12 5.13
N GLY A 349 -27.83 -2.41 5.20
CA GLY A 349 -28.74 -3.44 5.72
C GLY A 349 -29.02 -3.33 7.22
N SER A 350 -27.98 -3.15 8.05
CA SER A 350 -28.12 -2.99 9.51
C SER A 350 -28.83 -1.70 9.93
N LEU A 351 -28.67 -0.63 9.13
CA LEU A 351 -29.24 0.69 9.39
C LEU A 351 -30.76 0.66 9.28
N ALA A 352 -31.34 -0.20 8.43
CA ALA A 352 -32.78 -0.38 8.37
C ALA A 352 -33.34 -0.85 9.73
N GLY A 353 -32.67 -1.81 10.38
CA GLY A 353 -33.02 -2.28 11.72
C GLY A 353 -32.87 -1.20 12.79
N VAL A 354 -31.76 -0.46 12.79
CA VAL A 354 -31.52 0.65 13.73
C VAL A 354 -32.54 1.78 13.53
N LEU A 355 -32.90 2.11 12.29
CA LEU A 355 -33.94 3.10 11.98
C LEU A 355 -35.32 2.64 12.46
N ALA A 356 -35.63 1.35 12.33
CA ALA A 356 -36.86 0.76 12.84
C ALA A 356 -36.91 0.85 14.39
N GLU A 357 -35.84 0.43 15.08
CA GLU A 357 -35.75 0.55 16.54
C GLU A 357 -35.87 1.99 17.04
N HIS A 358 -35.24 2.95 16.35
CA HIS A 358 -35.31 4.37 16.69
C HIS A 358 -36.72 4.94 16.47
N SER A 359 -37.44 4.46 15.43
CA SER A 359 -38.83 4.80 15.18
C SER A 359 -39.75 4.27 16.30
N GLU A 360 -39.54 3.03 16.74
CA GLU A 360 -40.30 2.43 17.85
C GLU A 360 -40.02 3.13 19.19
N LYS A 361 -38.76 3.49 19.48
CA LYS A 361 -38.44 4.33 20.65
C LYS A 361 -39.14 5.68 20.61
N LYS A 362 -39.14 6.37 19.45
CA LYS A 362 -39.85 7.64 19.29
C LYS A 362 -41.36 7.49 19.50
N LYS A 363 -41.98 6.42 19.00
CA LYS A 363 -43.40 6.13 19.24
C LYS A 363 -43.68 5.90 20.73
N ALA A 364 -42.85 5.11 21.41
CA ALA A 364 -42.97 4.85 22.84
C ALA A 364 -42.83 6.14 23.68
N ASP A 365 -41.84 6.97 23.36
CA ASP A 365 -41.63 8.26 24.04
C ASP A 365 -42.80 9.23 23.81
N ARG A 366 -43.35 9.27 22.58
CA ARG A 366 -44.53 10.07 22.25
C ARG A 366 -45.76 9.59 23.00
N ALA A 367 -45.98 8.28 23.11
CA ALA A 367 -47.09 7.70 23.87
C ALA A 367 -46.96 8.00 25.37
N LYS A 368 -45.73 7.93 25.93
CA LYS A 368 -45.45 8.27 27.33
C LYS A 368 -45.72 9.75 27.61
N ARG A 369 -45.27 10.65 26.72
CA ARG A 369 -45.57 12.10 26.80
C ARG A 369 -47.06 12.38 26.70
N HIS A 370 -47.79 11.70 25.82
CA HIS A 370 -49.22 11.89 25.68
C HIS A 370 -50.00 11.42 26.93
N LYS A 371 -49.64 10.27 27.51
CA LYS A 371 -50.20 9.81 28.78
C LYS A 371 -49.91 10.77 29.94
N ALA A 372 -48.67 11.28 30.04
CA ALA A 372 -48.30 12.27 31.06
C ALA A 372 -49.09 13.58 30.91
N TRP A 373 -49.29 14.04 29.67
CA TRP A 373 -50.13 15.20 29.38
C TRP A 373 -51.59 14.97 29.75
N GLN A 374 -52.20 13.83 29.36
CA GLN A 374 -53.58 13.49 29.74
C GLN A 374 -53.76 13.41 31.26
N ALA A 375 -52.79 12.85 31.99
CA ALA A 375 -52.81 12.81 33.45
C ALA A 375 -52.73 14.21 34.08
N SER A 376 -51.97 15.13 33.48
CA SER A 376 -51.89 16.53 33.93
C SER A 376 -53.21 17.31 33.74
N GLN A 377 -53.99 16.96 32.71
CA GLN A 377 -55.31 17.57 32.42
C GLN A 377 -56.44 17.02 33.31
N ARG A 378 -56.21 15.90 34.00
CA ARG A 378 -57.19 15.26 34.90
C ARG A 378 -57.02 15.67 36.37
N ARG A 379 -56.14 16.63 36.69
CA ARG A 379 -56.10 17.22 38.03
C ARG A 379 -57.40 18.03 38.24
N PRO A 380 -58.23 17.69 39.25
CA PRO A 380 -59.41 18.49 39.57
C PRO A 380 -58.96 19.90 39.95
N SER A 381 -59.68 20.93 39.50
CA SER A 381 -59.57 22.24 40.15
C SER A 381 -59.96 22.05 41.61
N ALA A 382 -58.97 22.14 42.51
CA ALA A 382 -59.27 22.36 43.91
C ALA A 382 -60.08 23.66 44.00
N ALA A 383 -61.20 23.55 44.70
CA ALA A 383 -62.23 24.56 44.89
C ALA A 383 -61.70 25.91 45.41
#